data_AF-A0A966U743-F1
#
_entry.id   AF-A0A966U743-F1
#
_cell.length_a   1.000
_cell.length_b   1.000
_cell.length_c   1.000
_cell.angle_alpha   90.00
_cell.angle_beta   90.00
_cell.angle_gamma   90.00
#
_symmetry.space_group_name_H-M   'P 1'
#
loop_
_entity.id
_entity.type
_entity.pdbx_description
1 polymer ?
#
loop_
_entity_poly.entity_id
_entity_poly.type
_entity_poly.pdbx_seq_one_letter_code
_entity_poly.pdbx_strand_id
1 'polypeptide(L)' 'MTSFPEPSALLPHRPPFLFVDAIISLDPGVSATATWTLTGKEWFFE' A
#
# COMPACT_ATOMS: atom_id res chain seq x y z
N MET A 1 4.85 -16.41 9.82
CA MET A 1 3.84 -15.50 9.26
C MET A 1 4.20 -15.29 7.81
N THR A 2 3.36 -15.71 6.87
CA THR A 2 3.60 -15.47 5.44
C THR A 2 3.48 -13.97 5.19
N SER A 3 4.57 -13.37 4.70
CA SER A 3 4.57 -11.99 4.25
C SER A 3 3.77 -11.91 2.94
N PHE A 4 2.86 -10.95 2.85
CA PHE A 4 2.15 -10.67 1.60
C PHE A 4 3.11 -10.09 0.56
N PRO A 5 2.83 -10.24 -0.75
CA PRO A 5 3.64 -9.61 -1.78
C PRO A 5 3.66 -8.08 -1.64
N GLU A 6 4.75 -7.47 -2.08
CA GLU A 6 4.86 -6.02 -2.18
C GLU A 6 3.73 -5.44 -3.06
N PRO A 7 3.03 -4.37 -2.63
CA PRO A 7 1.94 -3.77 -3.41
C PRO A 7 2.35 -3.38 -4.84
N SER A 8 3.59 -2.96 -5.06
CA SER A 8 4.12 -2.59 -6.38
C SER A 8 4.24 -3.76 -7.37
N ALA A 9 4.30 -5.01 -6.87
CA ALA A 9 4.31 -6.21 -7.70
C ALA A 9 2.90 -6.63 -8.15
N LEU A 10 1.85 -6.14 -7.46
CA LEU A 10 0.45 -6.48 -7.72
C LEU A 10 -0.30 -5.35 -8.44
N LEU A 11 -0.03 -4.11 -8.06
CA LEU A 11 -0.70 -2.92 -8.57
C LEU A 11 0.15 -2.25 -9.67
N PRO A 12 -0.48 -1.65 -10.70
CA PRO A 12 0.26 -0.90 -11.71
C PRO A 12 0.74 0.47 -11.21
N HIS A 13 0.20 0.97 -10.10
CA HIS A 13 0.57 2.27 -9.52
C HIS A 13 2.05 2.32 -9.12
N ARG A 14 2.69 3.48 -9.32
CA ARG A 14 4.10 3.74 -9.01
C ARG A 14 4.22 5.10 -8.31
N PRO A 15 5.37 5.42 -7.67
CA PRO A 15 5.61 6.76 -7.18
C PRO A 15 5.36 7.82 -8.27
N PRO A 16 4.67 8.92 -7.95
CA PRO A 16 4.24 9.35 -6.61
C PRO A 16 2.78 8.96 -6.25
N PHE A 17 2.16 8.00 -6.95
CA PHE A 17 0.75 7.60 -6.81
C PHE A 17 0.54 6.17 -6.30
N LEU A 18 1.57 5.55 -5.72
CA LEU A 18 1.42 4.30 -4.96
C LEU A 18 1.26 4.64 -3.48
N PHE A 19 0.04 4.54 -2.96
CA PHE A 19 -0.33 4.92 -1.59
C PHE A 19 -0.61 3.71 -0.68
N VAL A 20 0.15 2.64 -0.87
CA VAL A 20 0.06 1.41 -0.08
C VAL A 20 1.46 0.88 0.13
N ASP A 21 1.89 0.79 1.38
CA ASP A 21 3.22 0.29 1.76
C ASP A 21 3.19 -1.22 1.95
N ALA A 22 2.24 -1.71 2.76
CA ALA A 22 2.15 -3.12 3.11
C ALA A 22 0.70 -3.56 3.37
N ILE A 23 0.37 -4.76 2.89
CA ILE A 23 -0.86 -5.46 3.25
C ILE A 23 -0.63 -6.16 4.59
N ILE A 24 -1.55 -6.01 5.54
CA ILE A 24 -1.46 -6.62 6.88
C ILE A 24 -2.54 -7.67 7.15
N SER A 25 -3.67 -7.64 6.41
CA SER A 25 -4.68 -8.70 6.44
C SER A 25 -5.45 -8.76 5.11
N LEU A 26 -5.97 -9.95 4.78
CA LEU A 26 -6.76 -10.21 3.57
C LEU A 26 -7.84 -11.25 3.87
N ASP A 27 -9.09 -10.92 3.56
CA ASP A 27 -10.22 -11.84 3.44
C ASP A 27 -10.63 -11.93 1.96
N PRO A 28 -10.26 -13.01 1.25
CA PRO A 28 -10.42 -13.12 -0.20
C PRO A 28 -11.87 -12.90 -0.67
N GLY A 29 -12.05 -11.93 -1.58
CA GLY A 29 -13.36 -11.58 -2.13
C GLY A 29 -14.22 -10.71 -1.19
N VAL A 30 -13.71 -10.36 -0.01
CA VAL A 30 -14.45 -9.59 0.99
C VAL A 30 -13.73 -8.27 1.31
N SER A 31 -12.50 -8.33 1.83
CA SER A 31 -11.79 -7.14 2.30
C SER A 31 -10.27 -7.33 2.38
N ALA A 32 -9.53 -6.22 2.43
CA ALA A 32 -8.11 -6.20 2.78
C ALA A 32 -7.83 -5.01 3.70
N THR A 33 -6.89 -5.18 4.62
CA THR A 33 -6.34 -4.06 5.41
C THR A 33 -4.89 -3.86 5.05
N ALA A 34 -4.51 -2.60 4.83
CA ALA A 34 -3.16 -2.21 4.46
C ALA A 34 -2.77 -0.93 5.19
N THR A 35 -1.49 -0.58 5.11
CA THR A 35 -0.90 0.61 5.72
C THR A 35 -0.29 1.52 4.66
N TRP A 36 -0.29 2.83 4.95
CA TRP A 36 0.42 3.84 4.19
C TRP A 36 1.02 4.86 5.17
N THR A 37 2.32 5.08 5.07
CA THR A 37 3.06 5.95 5.97
C THR A 37 3.13 7.36 5.39
N LEU A 38 2.57 8.33 6.10
CA LEU A 38 2.71 9.75 5.78
C LEU A 38 3.96 10.31 6.49
N THR A 39 4.88 10.85 5.72
CA THR A 39 6.13 11.44 6.20
C THR A 39 6.04 12.96 6.40
N GLY A 40 5.01 13.60 5.85
CA GLY A 40 4.87 15.05 5.81
C GLY A 40 5.72 15.73 4.72
N LYS A 41 6.38 14.95 3.86
CA LYS A 41 7.21 15.43 2.74
C LYS A 41 6.59 15.12 1.37
N GLU A 42 5.37 14.63 1.36
CA GLU A 42 4.65 14.30 0.14
C GLU A 42 4.33 15.59 -0.64
N TRP A 43 4.50 15.55 -1.96
CA TRP A 43 4.35 16.71 -2.86
C TRP A 43 3.00 17.43 -2.76
N PHE A 44 1.96 16.75 -2.26
CA PHE A 44 0.61 17.29 -2.14
C PHE A 44 0.34 18.00 -0.80
N PHE A 45 1.32 18.07 0.10
CA PHE A 45 1.21 18.83 1.35
C PHE A 45 1.69 20.30 1.24
N GLU A 46 2.06 20.75 0.03
CA GLU A 46 2.48 22.13 -0.28
C GLU A 46 1.31 23.03 -0.74
#